data_AF-A0A9D1GUK3-F1
#
_entry.id   AF-A0A9D1GUK3-F1
#
_cell.length_a   1.000
_cell.length_b   1.000
_cell.length_c   1.000
_cell.angle_alpha   90.00
_cell.angle_beta   90.00
_cell.angle_gamma   90.00
#
_symmetry.space_group_name_H-M   'P 1'
#
loop_
_entity.id
_entity.type
_entity.pdbx_description
1 polymer ?
#
loop_
_entity_poly.entity_id
_entity_poly.type
_entity_poly.pdbx_seq_one_letter_code
_entity_poly.pdbx_strand_id
1 'polypeptide(L)' 'MSDHENYRNEIKAYIVRAGMTMSEVVEVLADEYGWSSSVPNLSGKLKRGSLRYGEAVELADVLGYDIVWQKRRK' A
#
# COMPACT_ATOMS: atom_id res chain seq x y z
N MET A 1 -5.20 16.49 11.09
CA MET A 1 -4.42 15.45 10.37
C MET A 1 -4.42 15.81 8.91
N SER A 2 -3.29 15.67 8.22
CA SER A 2 -3.26 15.87 6.76
C SER A 2 -3.84 14.65 6.05
N ASP A 3 -4.34 14.82 4.82
CA ASP A 3 -4.88 13.69 4.03
C ASP A 3 -3.87 12.55 3.86
N HIS A 4 -2.59 12.89 3.68
CA HIS A 4 -1.50 11.92 3.59
C HIS A 4 -1.30 11.08 4.86
N GLU A 5 -1.57 11.66 6.03
CA GLU A 5 -1.52 10.93 7.29
C GLU A 5 -2.67 9.93 7.42
N ASN A 6 -3.87 10.31 6.95
CA ASN A 6 -5.02 9.40 6.89
C ASN A 6 -4.73 8.22 5.94
N TYR A 7 -4.30 8.48 4.71
CA TYR A 7 -3.99 7.42 3.73
C TYR A 7 -2.90 6.46 4.21
N ARG A 8 -1.83 6.99 4.83
CA ARG A 8 -0.76 6.17 5.40
C ARG A 8 -1.28 5.24 6.49
N ASN A 9 -2.10 5.76 7.41
CA ASN A 9 -2.61 4.97 8.53
C ASN A 9 -3.62 3.92 8.05
N GLU A 10 -4.44 4.24 7.06
CA GLU A 10 -5.35 3.29 6.41
C GLU A 10 -4.59 2.14 5.75
N ILE A 11 -3.59 2.43 4.92
CA ILE A 11 -2.77 1.40 4.28
C ILE A 11 -2.09 0.49 5.32
N LYS A 12 -1.52 1.06 6.38
CA LYS A 12 -0.94 0.28 7.49
C LYS A 12 -1.97 -0.61 8.18
N ALA A 13 -3.20 -0.13 8.38
CA ALA A 13 -4.26 -0.92 8.98
C ALA A 13 -4.64 -2.12 8.10
N TYR A 14 -4.65 -1.96 6.77
CA TYR A 14 -4.89 -3.08 5.83
C TYR A 14 -3.75 -4.10 5.84
N ILE A 15 -2.49 -3.67 5.94
CA ILE A 15 -1.34 -4.57 6.11
C ILE A 15 -1.53 -5.46 7.34
N VAL A 16 -1.86 -4.85 8.49
CA VAL A 16 -2.12 -5.59 9.74
C VAL A 16 -3.35 -6.50 9.60
N ARG A 17 -4.41 -6.05 8.91
CA ARG A 17 -5.62 -6.86 8.67
C ARG A 17 -5.36 -8.09 7.81
N ALA A 18 -4.44 -7.99 6.85
CA ALA A 18 -3.99 -9.11 6.04
C ALA A 18 -3.09 -10.09 6.83
N GLY A 19 -2.78 -9.80 8.10
CA GLY A 19 -1.90 -10.63 8.92
C GLY A 19 -0.42 -10.51 8.54
N MET A 20 -0.05 -9.46 7.80
CA MET A 20 1.31 -9.25 7.34
C MET A 20 2.00 -8.13 8.13
N THR A 21 3.32 -8.23 8.21
CA THR A 21 4.21 -7.15 8.62
C THR A 21 4.56 -6.28 7.41
N MET A 22 5.06 -5.06 7.66
CA MET A 22 5.60 -4.22 6.58
C MET A 22 6.77 -4.87 5.84
N SER A 23 7.57 -5.70 6.52
CA SER A 23 8.71 -6.40 5.92
C SER A 23 8.24 -7.46 4.94
N GLU A 24 7.31 -8.32 5.34
CA GLU A 24 6.75 -9.36 4.46
C GLU A 24 6.09 -8.74 3.23
N VAL A 25 5.38 -7.62 3.38
CA VAL A 25 4.78 -6.91 2.25
C VAL A 25 5.84 -6.42 1.25
N VAL A 26 6.93 -5.81 1.71
CA VAL A 26 7.97 -5.32 0.77
C VAL A 26 8.80 -6.44 0.17
N GLU A 27 8.92 -7.59 0.85
CA GLU A 27 9.55 -8.80 0.31
C GLU A 27 8.70 -9.38 -0.83
N VAL A 28 7.39 -9.61 -0.60
CA VAL A 28 6.49 -10.10 -1.65
C VAL A 28 6.40 -9.13 -2.83
N LEU A 29 6.32 -7.82 -2.58
CA LEU A 29 6.33 -6.82 -3.64
C LEU A 29 7.64 -6.81 -4.44
N ALA A 30 8.77 -7.10 -3.78
CA ALA A 30 10.06 -7.20 -4.45
C ALA A 30 10.12 -8.44 -5.36
N ASP A 31 9.64 -9.57 -4.87
CA ASP A 31 9.68 -10.85 -5.59
C ASP A 31 8.70 -10.88 -6.77
N GLU A 32 7.47 -10.41 -6.58
CA GLU A 32 6.40 -10.51 -7.60
C GLU A 32 6.39 -9.33 -8.59
N TYR A 33 6.76 -8.12 -8.15
CA TYR A 33 6.65 -6.89 -8.96
C TYR A 33 7.97 -6.11 -9.08
N GLY A 34 9.08 -6.63 -8.58
CA GLY A 34 10.40 -6.00 -8.70
C GLY A 34 10.57 -4.71 -7.90
N TRP A 35 9.79 -4.53 -6.82
CA TRP A 35 9.99 -3.41 -5.90
C TRP A 35 11.33 -3.50 -5.16
N SER A 36 11.73 -2.39 -4.54
CA SER A 36 12.76 -2.43 -3.50
C SER A 36 12.19 -3.09 -2.24
N SER A 37 12.86 -4.13 -1.73
CA SER A 37 12.59 -4.82 -0.45
C SER A 37 12.86 -3.97 0.81
N SER A 38 12.85 -2.64 0.68
CA SER A 38 13.19 -1.70 1.73
C SER A 38 11.93 -1.13 2.39
N VAL A 39 11.68 -1.51 3.66
CA VAL A 39 10.61 -0.92 4.49
C VAL A 39 10.69 0.62 4.56
N PRO A 40 11.88 1.25 4.76
CA PRO A 40 12.00 2.71 4.70
C PRO A 40 11.52 3.34 3.39
N ASN A 41 11.67 2.67 2.25
CA ASN A 41 11.22 3.18 0.96
C ASN A 41 9.69 3.28 0.91
N LEU A 42 8.99 2.18 1.23
CA LEU A 42 7.52 2.16 1.30
C LEU A 42 7.02 3.18 2.34
N SER A 43 7.59 3.17 3.55
CA SER A 43 7.23 4.13 4.62
C SER A 43 7.40 5.59 4.16
N GLY A 44 8.47 5.88 3.43
CA GLY A 44 8.75 7.20 2.86
C GLY A 44 7.73 7.62 1.81
N LYS A 45 7.34 6.72 0.89
CA LYS A 45 6.29 6.97 -0.11
C LYS A 45 4.96 7.28 0.56
N LEU A 46 4.56 6.48 1.56
CA LEU A 46 3.32 6.70 2.31
C LEU A 46 3.34 8.03 3.09
N LYS A 47 4.47 8.37 3.73
CA LYS A 47 4.61 9.62 4.48
C LYS A 47 4.50 10.86 3.58
N ARG A 48 5.08 10.81 2.37
CA ARG A 48 5.06 11.93 1.42
C ARG A 48 3.84 11.94 0.50
N GLY A 49 3.01 10.91 0.54
CA GLY A 49 1.88 10.77 -0.39
C GLY A 49 2.30 10.57 -1.84
N SER A 50 3.45 9.94 -2.08
CA SER A 50 4.02 9.77 -3.43
C SER A 50 3.84 8.36 -3.99
N LEU A 51 2.88 7.59 -3.47
CA LEU A 51 2.53 6.27 -3.97
C LEU A 51 1.82 6.43 -5.32
N ARG A 52 2.34 5.79 -6.38
CA ARG A 52 1.74 5.84 -7.71
C ARG A 52 0.53 4.90 -7.80
N TYR A 53 -0.31 5.09 -8.81
CA TYR A 53 -1.50 4.25 -8.99
C TYR A 53 -1.15 2.77 -9.19
N GLY A 54 -0.21 2.44 -10.08
CA GLY A 54 0.25 1.06 -10.28
C GLY A 54 0.78 0.44 -8.98
N GLU A 55 1.54 1.23 -8.20
CA GLU A 55 2.06 0.78 -6.91
C GLU A 55 0.94 0.50 -5.90
N ALA A 56 -0.15 1.28 -5.93
CA ALA A 56 -1.31 1.03 -5.09
C ALA A 56 -2.06 -0.24 -5.50
N VAL A 57 -2.15 -0.52 -6.81
CA VAL A 57 -2.78 -1.74 -7.34
C VAL A 57 -1.99 -2.97 -6.91
N GLU A 58 -0.67 -2.98 -7.10
CA GLU A 58 0.20 -4.09 -6.72
C GLU A 58 0.20 -4.33 -5.20
N LEU A 59 0.21 -3.25 -4.41
CA LEU A 59 0.06 -3.35 -2.95
C LEU A 59 -1.29 -3.95 -2.55
N ALA A 60 -2.38 -3.59 -3.23
CA ALA A 60 -3.70 -4.17 -2.95
C ALA A 60 -3.73 -5.67 -3.29
N ASP A 61 -3.13 -6.06 -4.41
CA ASP A 61 -3.03 -7.47 -4.84
C ASP A 61 -2.29 -8.33 -3.81
N VAL A 62 -1.11 -7.88 -3.35
CA VAL A 62 -0.34 -8.55 -2.27
C VAL A 62 -1.15 -8.70 -0.98
N LEU A 63 -2.00 -7.71 -0.67
CA LEU A 63 -2.84 -7.74 0.52
C LEU A 63 -4.14 -8.53 0.32
N GLY A 64 -4.42 -9.04 -0.88
CA GLY A 64 -5.65 -9.78 -1.22
C GLY A 64 -6.88 -8.89 -1.40
N TYR A 65 -6.72 -7.67 -1.91
CA TYR A 65 -7.78 -6.70 -2.15
C TYR A 65 -7.83 -6.22 -3.61
N ASP A 66 -9.03 -5.92 -4.08
CA ASP A 66 -9.24 -5.26 -5.38
C ASP A 66 -9.34 -3.73 -5.21
N ILE A 67 -8.69 -2.98 -6.11
CA ILE A 67 -8.98 -1.56 -6.31
C ILE A 67 -10.08 -1.42 -7.36
N VAL A 68 -11.25 -0.92 -6.95
CA VAL A 68 -12.42 -0.77 -7.83
C VAL A 68 -12.78 0.69 -8.06
N TRP A 69 -13.05 1.04 -9.33
CA TRP A 69 -13.69 2.32 -9.66
C TRP A 69 -15.20 2.21 -9.46
N GLN A 70 -15.68 2.68 -8.32
CA GLN A 70 -17.11 2.73 -8.03
C GLN A 70 -17.70 4.10 -8.39
N LYS A 71 -18.65 4.12 -9.34
CA LYS A 71 -19.39 5.34 -9.67
C LYS A 71 -20.22 5.80 -8.46
N ARG A 72 -20.09 7.07 -8.08
CA ARG A 72 -20.86 7.66 -6.97
C ARG A 72 -22.36 7.54 -7.23
N ARG A 73 -23.12 7.14 -6.21
CA ARG A 73 -24.60 7.23 -6.23
C ARG A 73 -24.97 8.71 -6.09
N LYS A 74 -25.88 9.18 -6.95
CA LYS A 74 -26.40 10.55 -6.88
C LYS A 74 -27.23 10.75 -5.62
#